data_AF-A0A1H7EQ00-F1
#
_entry.id   AF-A0A1H7EQ00-F1
#
_cell.length_a   1.000
_cell.length_b   1.000
_cell.length_c   1.000
_cell.angle_alpha   90.00
_cell.angle_beta   90.00
_cell.angle_gamma   90.00
#
_symmetry.space_group_name_H-M   'P 1'
#
loop_
_entity.id
_entity.type
_entity.pdbx_description
1 polymer ?
#
loop_
_entity_poly.entity_id
_entity_poly.type
_entity_poly.pdbx_seq_one_letter_code
_entity_poly.pdbx_strand_id
1 'polypeptide(L)'
;MLTILQKANILSKVGFDVPPRPDDDLSTHAVAGLPVKPEGISQKAHDWAKAIETLYVAYVAARAAKSLRDAEAVRQTAMLQRLSAHACA
;
A
#
# COMPACT_ATOMS: atom_id res chain seq x y z
N MET A 1 5.72 2.52 13.40
CA MET A 1 4.51 2.18 12.61
C MET A 1 4.39 3.18 11.46
N LEU A 2 4.09 2.74 10.23
CA LEU A 2 3.96 3.67 9.09
C LEU A 2 2.65 4.46 9.17
N THR A 3 2.71 5.76 8.92
CA THR A 3 1.52 6.62 8.85
C THR A 3 0.76 6.35 7.54
N ILE A 4 -0.53 6.71 7.49
CA ILE A 4 -1.35 6.55 6.27
C ILE A 4 -0.76 7.31 5.08
N LEU A 5 -0.21 8.52 5.30
CA LEU A 5 0.48 9.30 4.28
C LEU A 5 1.73 8.59 3.73
N GLN A 6 2.49 7.92 4.60
CA GLN A 6 3.66 7.15 4.18
C GLN A 6 3.24 5.92 3.37
N LYS A 7 2.16 5.22 3.76
CA LYS A 7 1.59 4.10 3.00
C LYS A 7 1.13 4.56 1.61
N ALA A 8 0.41 5.67 1.52
CA ALA A 8 -0.03 6.27 0.26
C ALA A 8 1.15 6.62 -0.67
N ASN A 9 2.23 7.21 -0.13
CA ASN A 9 3.43 7.53 -0.91
C ASN A 9 4.11 6.27 -1.48
N ILE A 10 4.21 5.21 -0.67
CA ILE A 10 4.76 3.91 -1.13
C ILE A 10 3.90 3.35 -2.25
N LEU A 11 2.57 3.33 -2.09
CA LEU A 11 1.65 2.81 -3.10
C LEU A 11 1.75 3.57 -4.42
N SER A 12 1.78 4.90 -4.37
CA SER A 12 1.94 5.75 -5.55
C SER A 12 3.24 5.46 -6.30
N LYS A 13 4.36 5.30 -5.58
CA LYS A 13 5.66 4.94 -6.18
C LYS A 13 5.68 3.56 -6.86
N VAL A 14 4.88 2.63 -6.35
CA VAL A 14 4.75 1.28 -6.90
C VAL A 14 3.73 1.24 -8.05
N GLY A 15 3.05 2.35 -8.34
CA GLY A 15 2.07 2.47 -9.42
C GLY A 15 0.65 2.01 -9.05
N PHE A 16 0.34 1.88 -7.76
CA PHE A 16 -1.05 1.70 -7.32
C PHE A 16 -1.82 3.00 -7.49
N ASP A 17 -3.08 2.89 -7.92
CA ASP A 17 -3.99 4.04 -7.99
C ASP A 17 -4.41 4.46 -6.58
N VAL A 18 -3.84 5.56 -6.11
CA VAL A 18 -4.04 6.07 -4.75
C VAL A 18 -5.10 7.17 -4.80
N PRO A 19 -6.23 7.01 -4.08
CA PRO A 19 -7.26 8.05 -4.04
C PRO A 19 -6.69 9.38 -3.55
N PRO A 20 -7.09 10.51 -4.16
CA PRO A 20 -6.66 11.83 -3.70
C PRO A 20 -7.06 12.01 -2.23
N ARG A 21 -6.15 12.62 -1.46
CA ARG A 21 -6.44 12.93 -0.06
C ARG A 21 -7.62 13.92 -0.04
N PRO A 22 -8.68 13.66 0.74
CA PRO A 22 -9.72 14.66 0.94
C PRO A 22 -9.09 15.89 1.57
N ASP A 23 -9.30 17.06 0.97
CA ASP A 23 -8.92 18.33 1.58
C ASP A 23 -9.66 18.47 2.92
N ASP A 24 -8.93 18.97 3.92
CA ASP A 24 -9.50 19.42 5.19
C ASP A 24 -10.25 20.74 4.91
N ASP A 25 -11.35 20.64 4.15
CA ASP A 25 -12.06 21.76 3.56
C ASP A 25 -12.89 22.48 4.63
N LEU A 26 -12.22 23.31 5.43
CA LEU A 26 -12.87 24.32 6.29
C LEU A 26 -13.53 25.45 5.45
N SER A 27 -13.33 25.47 4.13
CA SER A 27 -13.70 26.61 3.27
C SER A 27 -15.00 26.46 2.48
N THR A 28 -15.67 25.30 2.51
CA THR A 28 -16.91 25.07 1.73
C THR A 28 -18.17 25.02 2.61
N HIS A 29 -18.24 25.85 3.66
CA HIS A 29 -19.40 25.88 4.58
C HIS A 29 -20.03 27.26 4.82
N ALA A 30 -19.97 28.18 3.86
CA ALA A 30 -20.65 29.49 3.98
C ALA A 30 -21.86 29.71 3.03
N VAL A 31 -22.34 28.70 2.31
CA VAL A 31 -23.54 28.84 1.46
C VAL A 31 -24.51 27.67 1.67
N ALA A 32 -25.23 27.70 2.79
CA ALA A 32 -26.60 27.21 2.98
C ALA A 32 -26.81 26.99 4.48
N GLY A 33 -27.70 27.77 5.09
CA GLY A 33 -28.00 27.75 6.52
C GLY A 33 -28.71 26.48 7.00
N LEU A 34 -28.01 25.34 6.99
CA LEU A 34 -28.36 24.17 7.79
C LEU A 34 -27.21 23.83 8.74
N PRO A 35 -27.49 23.33 9.96
CA PRO A 35 -26.46 22.99 10.94
C PRO A 35 -25.72 21.76 10.44
N VAL A 36 -24.61 21.96 9.73
CA VAL A 36 -23.80 20.85 9.25
C VAL A 36 -22.93 20.32 10.37
N LYS A 37 -23.44 19.21 10.88
CA LYS A 37 -22.82 18.20 11.70
C LYS A 37 -21.31 18.02 11.33
N PRO A 38 -20.36 18.28 12.26
CA PRO A 38 -18.89 18.28 12.01
C PRO A 38 -18.28 16.89 11.72
N GLU A 39 -19.07 15.83 11.73
CA GLU A 39 -18.68 14.42 11.62
C GLU A 39 -18.42 14.02 10.16
N GLY A 40 -19.00 14.73 9.19
CA GLY A 40 -18.83 14.43 7.77
C GLY A 40 -17.38 14.56 7.27
N ILE A 41 -16.60 15.46 7.86
CA ILE A 41 -15.18 15.70 7.47
C ILE A 41 -14.30 14.60 8.05
N SER A 42 -14.46 14.30 9.33
CA SER A 42 -13.75 13.19 10.00
C SER A 42 -14.07 11.85 9.33
N GLN A 43 -15.33 11.62 8.93
CA GLN A 43 -15.72 10.38 8.26
C GLN A 43 -15.03 10.19 6.90
N LYS A 44 -14.96 11.24 6.06
CA LYS A 44 -14.26 11.17 4.77
C LYS A 44 -12.76 10.87 4.93
N ALA A 45 -12.11 11.49 5.91
CA ALA A 45 -10.71 11.21 6.22
C ALA A 45 -10.50 9.77 6.72
N HIS A 46 -11.41 9.25 7.55
CA HIS A 46 -11.39 7.87 8.00
C HIS A 46 -11.63 6.86 6.88
N ASP A 47 -12.55 7.16 5.96
CA ASP A 47 -12.86 6.30 4.81
C ASP A 47 -11.68 6.27 3.83
N TRP A 48 -11.06 7.43 3.58
CA TRP A 48 -9.81 7.50 2.82
C TRP A 48 -8.71 6.67 3.47
N ALA A 49 -8.51 6.79 4.78
CA ALA A 49 -7.51 6.00 5.49
C ALA A 49 -7.76 4.49 5.39
N LYS A 50 -9.02 4.04 5.49
CA LYS A 50 -9.39 2.63 5.28
C LYS A 50 -9.10 2.15 3.86
N ALA A 51 -9.33 2.98 2.85
CA ALA A 51 -9.00 2.65 1.47
C ALA A 51 -7.49 2.44 1.30
N ILE A 52 -6.67 3.34 1.85
CA ILE A 52 -5.20 3.21 1.82
C ILE A 52 -4.72 1.97 2.57
N GLU A 53 -5.27 1.66 3.75
CA GLU A 53 -4.96 0.43 4.48
C GLU A 53 -5.24 -0.81 3.65
N THR A 54 -6.40 -0.87 2.99
CA THR A 54 -6.80 -2.00 2.15
C THR A 54 -5.84 -2.21 0.98
N LEU A 55 -5.48 -1.12 0.28
CA LEU A 55 -4.50 -1.16 -0.81
C LEU A 55 -3.11 -1.58 -0.29
N TYR A 56 -2.72 -1.10 0.89
CA TYR A 56 -1.43 -1.42 1.48
C TYR A 56 -1.33 -2.89 1.89
N VAL A 57 -2.40 -3.48 2.42
CA VAL A 57 -2.47 -4.93 2.72
C VAL A 57 -2.29 -5.75 1.44
N ALA A 58 -2.98 -5.40 0.35
CA ALA A 58 -2.82 -6.07 -0.94
C ALA A 58 -1.39 -5.96 -1.48
N TYR A 59 -0.78 -4.77 -1.39
CA TYR A 59 0.62 -4.55 -1.77
C TYR A 59 1.59 -5.41 -0.94
N VAL A 60 1.43 -5.46 0.39
CA VAL A 60 2.29 -6.24 1.28
C VAL A 60 2.14 -7.74 0.99
N ALA A 61 0.91 -8.22 0.79
CA ALA A 61 0.67 -9.61 0.41
C ALA A 61 1.34 -9.97 -0.92
N ALA A 62 1.20 -9.13 -1.94
CA ALA A 62 1.86 -9.32 -3.24
C ALA A 62 3.39 -9.30 -3.11
N ARG A 63 3.94 -8.37 -2.32
CA ARG A 63 5.38 -8.28 -2.05
C ARG A 63 5.91 -9.51 -1.31
N ALA A 64 5.18 -10.01 -0.33
CA ALA A 64 5.55 -11.23 0.40
C ALA A 64 5.52 -12.45 -0.52
N ALA A 65 4.48 -12.59 -1.35
CA ALA A 65 4.39 -13.67 -2.33
C ALA A 65 5.52 -13.61 -3.38
N LYS A 66 5.93 -12.41 -3.80
CA LYS A 66 7.11 -12.24 -4.66
C LYS A 66 8.40 -12.66 -3.94
N SER A 67 8.61 -12.16 -2.71
CA SER A 67 9.80 -12.50 -1.92
C SER A 67 9.94 -14.01 -1.67
N LEU A 68 8.82 -14.72 -1.50
CA LEU A 68 8.83 -16.18 -1.34
C LEU A 68 9.33 -16.87 -2.62
N ARG A 69 8.78 -16.47 -3.79
CA ARG A 69 9.21 -17.00 -5.10
C ARG A 69 10.69 -16.71 -5.39
N ASP A 70 11.13 -15.50 -5.08
CA ASP A 70 12.54 -15.11 -5.25
C ASP A 70 13.46 -15.97 -4.37
N ALA A 71 13.05 -16.25 -3.12
CA ALA A 71 13.82 -17.13 -2.22
C ALA A 71 13.89 -18.59 -2.70
N GLU A 72 12.80 -19.11 -3.28
CA GLU A 72 12.78 -20.45 -3.88
C GLU A 72 13.66 -20.55 -5.12
N ALA A 73 13.62 -19.55 -5.99
CA ALA A 73 14.48 -19.48 -7.17
C ALA A 73 15.97 -19.48 -6.77
N VAL A 74 16.34 -18.76 -5.70
CA VAL A 74 17.70 -18.77 -5.15
C VAL A 74 18.09 -20.16 -4.64
N ARG A 75 17.20 -20.90 -3.98
CA ARG A 75 17.49 -22.27 -3.51
C ARG A 75 17.69 -23.24 -4.67
N GLN A 76 16.82 -23.17 -5.68
CA GLN A 76 16.90 -24.03 -6.85
C GLN A 76 18.18 -23.79 -7.65
N THR A 77 18.51 -22.51 -7.91
CA THR A 77 19.75 -22.15 -8.59
C THR A 77 20.99 -22.57 -7.81
N ALA A 78 21.01 -22.40 -6.48
CA ALA A 78 22.10 -22.88 -5.64
C ALA A 78 22.26 -24.41 -5.68
N MET A 79 21.16 -25.17 -5.72
CA MET A 79 21.20 -26.62 -5.88
C MET A 79 21.78 -27.03 -7.24
N LEU A 80 21.33 -26.39 -8.33
CA LEU A 80 21.85 -26.65 -9.67
C LEU A 80 23.35 -26.33 -9.77
N GLN A 81 23.80 -25.22 -9.19
CA GLN A 81 25.23 -24.85 -9.16
C GLN A 81 26.08 -25.89 -8.42
N ARG A 82 25.58 -26.45 -7.32
CA ARG A 82 26.28 -27.53 -6.60
C ARG A 82 26.37 -28.79 -7.46
N LEU A 83 25.27 -29.21 -8.08
CA LEU A 83 25.27 -30.39 -8.95
C LEU A 83 26.19 -30.22 -10.16
N SER A 84 26.20 -29.04 -10.80
CA SER A 84 27.12 -28.77 -11.92
C SER A 84 28.58 -28.75 -11.48
N ALA A 85 28.87 -28.20 -10.30
CA ALA A 85 30.24 -28.20 -9.76
C ALA A 85 30.72 -29.63 -9.44
N HIS A 86 29.84 -30.49 -8.94
CA HIS A 86 30.14 -31.92 -8.75
C HIS A 86 30.28 -32.71 -10.06
N ALA A 87 29.65 -32.29 -11.15
CA ALA A 87 29.73 -32.97 -12.45
C ALA A 87 30.98 -32.62 -13.27
N CYS A 88 31.64 -31.49 -12.96
CA CYS A 88 32.87 -31.05 -13.61
C CYS A 88 34.15 -31.34 -12.81
N ALA A 89 34.02 -31.97 -11.63
CA ALA A 89 35.13 -32.42 -10.79
C ALA A 89 35.39 -33.93 -10.99
#